data_AF-A0A9E2Z816-F1
#
_entry.id   AF-A0A9E2Z816-F1
#
_cell.length_a   1.000
_cell.length_b   1.000
_cell.length_c   1.000
_cell.angle_alpha   90.00
_cell.angle_beta   90.00
_cell.angle_gamma   90.00
#
_symmetry.space_group_name_H-M   'P 1'
#
loop_
_entity.id
_entity.type
_entity.pdbx_description
1 polymer ?
#
loop_
_entity_poly.entity_id
_entity_poly.type
_entity_poly.pdbx_seq_one_letter_code
_entity_poly.pdbx_strand_id
1 'polypeptide(L)'
;MAVTVYLTRCAAGQRDDLRSKQRACYEEWLARLRGDGCEAMDYRLTGEVVDHLCVSHLRDTLRVVVAFQTAARATVLLIGPHLGDEPDVNVYDQLYELAGIPRPTTKRAKPSCCDPGGLPPDWTPELEDLVIRAEKLARPRRGRRSGPTPTVRPASYGWNP
;
A
#
# COMPACT_ATOMS: atom_id res chain seq x y z
N MET A 1 6.49 11.87 -21.45
CA MET A 1 7.77 11.12 -21.44
C MET A 1 7.45 9.72 -20.95
N ALA A 2 7.89 8.66 -21.62
CA ALA A 2 7.51 7.31 -21.20
C ALA A 2 8.11 6.98 -19.82
N VAL A 3 7.27 6.54 -18.88
CA VAL A 3 7.67 6.16 -17.53
C VAL A 3 7.90 4.66 -17.45
N THR A 4 9.08 4.26 -16.99
CA THR A 4 9.37 2.87 -16.66
C THR A 4 8.80 2.55 -15.30
N VAL A 5 7.91 1.56 -15.23
CA VAL A 5 7.23 1.16 -14.00
C VAL A 5 7.77 -0.18 -13.50
N TYR A 6 8.27 -0.18 -12.28
CA TYR A 6 8.70 -1.37 -11.53
C TYR A 6 7.64 -1.73 -10.49
N LEU A 7 7.57 -3.01 -10.13
CA LEU A 7 6.76 -3.47 -9.00
C LEU A 7 7.70 -4.00 -7.96
N THR A 8 7.44 -3.68 -6.69
CA THR A 8 8.11 -4.41 -5.63
C THR A 8 7.67 -5.87 -5.62
N ARG A 9 8.46 -6.76 -5.02
CA ARG A 9 8.03 -8.16 -4.83
C ARG A 9 6.66 -8.27 -4.13
N CYS A 10 6.40 -7.40 -3.16
CA CYS A 10 5.10 -7.31 -2.48
C CYS A 10 3.99 -6.91 -3.46
N ALA A 11 4.18 -5.81 -4.20
CA ALA A 11 3.21 -5.33 -5.18
C ALA A 11 2.96 -6.33 -6.31
N ALA A 12 3.99 -7.05 -6.78
CA ALA A 12 3.84 -8.08 -7.79
C ALA A 12 2.90 -9.20 -7.31
N GLY A 13 3.08 -9.68 -6.09
CA GLY A 13 2.17 -10.66 -5.49
C GLY A 13 0.74 -10.13 -5.33
N GLN A 14 0.57 -8.88 -4.90
CA GLN A 14 -0.74 -8.25 -4.76
C GLN A 14 -1.44 -8.07 -6.12
N ARG A 15 -0.70 -7.69 -7.17
CA ARG A 15 -1.20 -7.62 -8.55
C ARG A 15 -1.69 -8.99 -9.03
N ASP A 16 -0.96 -10.05 -8.71
CA ASP A 16 -1.30 -11.40 -9.14
C ASP A 16 -2.60 -11.89 -8.47
N ASP A 17 -2.91 -11.40 -7.27
CA ASP A 17 -4.15 -11.69 -6.53
C ASP A 17 -5.37 -10.85 -6.98
N LEU A 18 -5.23 -9.91 -7.92
CA LEU A 18 -6.34 -9.09 -8.40
C LEU A 18 -7.39 -9.92 -9.14
N ARG A 19 -8.66 -9.69 -8.79
CA ARG A 19 -9.82 -10.25 -9.51
C ARG A 19 -9.89 -9.67 -10.92
N SER A 20 -10.51 -10.36 -11.87
CA SER A 20 -10.50 -9.96 -13.30
C SER A 20 -10.89 -8.50 -13.56
N LYS A 21 -11.94 -7.99 -12.89
CA LYS A 21 -12.36 -6.58 -13.03
C LYS A 21 -11.35 -5.59 -12.43
N GLN A 22 -10.71 -5.95 -11.32
CA GLN A 22 -9.67 -5.13 -10.70
C GLN A 22 -8.39 -5.14 -11.54
N ARG A 23 -8.04 -6.30 -12.11
CA ARG A 23 -6.92 -6.44 -13.04
C ARG A 23 -7.09 -5.56 -14.27
N ALA A 24 -8.25 -5.57 -14.91
CA ALA A 24 -8.51 -4.70 -16.05
C ALA A 24 -8.33 -3.21 -15.71
N CYS A 25 -8.90 -2.76 -14.59
CA CYS A 25 -8.75 -1.38 -14.12
C CYS A 25 -7.29 -1.05 -13.76
N TYR A 26 -6.55 -1.99 -13.18
CA TYR A 26 -5.12 -1.83 -12.90
C TYR A 26 -4.29 -1.69 -14.17
N GLU A 27 -4.56 -2.50 -15.21
CA GLU A 27 -3.82 -2.40 -16.48
C GLU A 27 -4.13 -1.09 -17.23
N GLU A 28 -5.38 -0.62 -17.20
CA GLU A 28 -5.76 0.69 -17.72
C GLU A 28 -5.02 1.83 -16.99
N TRP A 29 -4.98 1.78 -15.66
CA TRP A 29 -4.21 2.72 -14.85
C TRP A 29 -2.71 2.63 -15.13
N LEU A 30 -2.16 1.43 -15.28
CA LEU A 30 -0.75 1.22 -15.56
C LEU A 30 -0.35 1.81 -16.93
N ALA A 31 -1.23 1.71 -17.92
CA ALA A 31 -1.03 2.36 -19.22
C ALA A 31 -0.98 3.88 -19.08
N ARG A 32 -1.88 4.47 -18.28
CA ARG A 32 -1.86 5.91 -17.97
C ARG A 32 -0.59 6.32 -17.23
N LEU A 33 -0.18 5.59 -16.19
CA LEU A 33 1.06 5.87 -15.45
C LEU A 33 2.28 5.86 -16.37
N ARG A 34 2.33 4.92 -17.34
CA ARG A 34 3.42 4.85 -18.32
C ARG A 34 3.44 6.03 -19.30
N GLY A 35 2.29 6.60 -19.62
CA GLY A 35 2.17 7.74 -20.54
C GLY A 35 2.35 9.10 -19.86
N ASP A 36 1.67 9.27 -18.73
CA ASP A 36 1.42 10.56 -18.07
C ASP A 36 2.26 10.74 -16.79
N GLY A 37 2.88 9.68 -16.27
CA GLY A 37 3.70 9.75 -15.07
C GLY A 37 2.93 10.16 -13.82
N CYS A 38 3.42 11.16 -13.09
CA CYS A 38 2.79 11.58 -11.84
C CYS A 38 1.38 12.14 -12.04
N GLU A 39 1.02 12.60 -13.26
CA GLU A 39 -0.32 13.13 -13.57
C GLU A 39 -1.38 12.03 -13.60
N ALA A 40 -0.98 10.76 -13.74
CA ALA A 40 -1.87 9.62 -13.62
C ALA A 40 -2.25 9.29 -12.15
N MET A 41 -1.67 9.99 -11.17
CA MET A 41 -1.90 9.80 -9.74
C MET A 41 -2.90 10.82 -9.21
N ASP A 42 -3.66 10.46 -8.18
CA ASP A 42 -4.70 11.36 -7.65
C ASP A 42 -4.15 12.36 -6.62
N TYR A 43 -3.28 11.90 -5.73
CA TYR A 43 -2.66 12.75 -4.70
C TYR A 43 -1.36 12.17 -4.16
N ARG A 44 -0.54 13.03 -3.54
CA ARG A 44 0.52 12.60 -2.63
C ARG A 44 0.01 12.51 -1.20
N LEU A 45 0.59 11.59 -0.43
CA LEU A 45 0.38 11.54 1.00
C LEU A 45 1.06 12.75 1.67
N THR A 46 0.74 12.99 2.93
CA THR A 46 1.39 14.04 3.73
C THR A 46 1.79 13.48 5.09
N GLY A 47 2.95 13.83 5.61
CA GLY A 47 3.45 13.29 6.87
C GLY A 47 4.97 13.24 6.85
N GLU A 48 5.54 12.31 7.61
CA GLU A 48 6.97 11.95 7.56
C GLU A 48 7.32 11.31 6.19
N VAL A 49 8.20 10.30 6.13
CA VAL A 49 8.67 9.61 4.91
C VAL A 49 7.60 9.25 3.86
N VAL A 50 6.34 9.14 4.25
CA VAL A 50 5.23 8.86 3.34
C VAL A 50 4.84 10.04 2.44
N ASP A 51 5.24 11.28 2.73
CA ASP A 51 4.87 12.46 1.94
C ASP A 51 5.43 12.47 0.49
N HIS A 52 6.47 11.67 0.26
CA HIS A 52 7.03 11.42 -1.07
C HIS A 52 6.29 10.32 -1.86
N LEU A 53 5.23 9.72 -1.30
CA LEU A 53 4.44 8.69 -1.95
C LEU A 53 3.17 9.24 -2.60
N CYS A 54 2.89 8.77 -3.80
CA CYS A 54 1.67 9.06 -4.52
C CYS A 54 0.68 7.90 -4.46
N VAL A 55 -0.61 8.23 -4.46
CA VAL A 55 -1.70 7.26 -4.38
C VAL A 55 -2.67 7.49 -5.54
N SER A 56 -3.11 6.39 -6.14
CA SER A 56 -4.24 6.38 -7.07
C SER A 56 -5.37 5.50 -6.53
N HIS A 57 -6.60 5.96 -6.73
CA HIS A 57 -7.86 5.31 -6.44
C HIS A 57 -8.30 4.60 -7.71
N LEU A 58 -8.26 3.28 -7.65
CA LEU A 58 -8.83 2.46 -8.69
C LEU A 58 -10.27 2.10 -8.32
N ARG A 59 -10.85 1.22 -9.15
CA ARG A 59 -12.21 0.71 -8.94
C ARG A 59 -12.41 0.16 -7.52
N ASP A 60 -13.62 0.37 -7.00
CA ASP A 60 -14.05 -0.02 -5.66
C ASP A 60 -13.16 0.65 -4.59
N THR A 61 -12.67 -0.11 -3.62
CA THR A 61 -11.77 0.38 -2.58
C THR A 61 -10.30 0.23 -2.95
N LEU A 62 -9.97 -0.22 -4.17
CA LEU A 62 -8.59 -0.53 -4.54
C LEU A 62 -7.75 0.75 -4.61
N ARG A 63 -6.56 0.69 -4.04
CA ARG A 63 -5.55 1.76 -4.07
C ARG A 63 -4.24 1.20 -4.57
N VAL A 64 -3.49 2.06 -5.23
CA VAL A 64 -2.10 1.80 -5.61
C VAL A 64 -1.23 2.89 -5.02
N VAL A 65 -0.14 2.47 -4.35
CA VAL A 65 0.85 3.35 -3.75
C VAL A 65 2.14 3.29 -4.57
N VAL A 66 2.62 4.44 -5.01
CA VAL A 66 3.74 4.58 -5.95
C VAL A 66 4.76 5.57 -5.41
N ALA A 67 6.03 5.24 -5.57
CA ALA A 67 7.15 6.16 -5.41
C ALA A 67 7.76 6.45 -6.78
N PHE A 68 8.24 7.67 -7.00
CA PHE A 68 8.98 8.03 -8.21
C PHE A 68 10.46 8.20 -7.86
N GLN A 69 11.34 7.38 -8.45
CA GLN A 69 12.79 7.65 -8.35
C GLN A 69 13.17 8.87 -9.16
N THR A 70 12.53 9.02 -10.32
CA THR A 70 12.67 10.17 -11.21
C THR A 70 11.34 10.37 -11.95
N ALA A 71 11.18 11.48 -12.68
CA ALA A 71 10.02 11.68 -13.56
C ALA A 71 9.82 10.56 -14.60
N ALA A 72 10.86 9.78 -14.93
CA ALA A 72 10.81 8.68 -15.89
C ALA A 72 10.82 7.28 -15.24
N ARG A 73 10.90 7.18 -13.91
CA ARG A 73 10.99 5.90 -13.18
C ARG A 73 10.07 5.90 -11.97
N ALA A 74 9.12 4.98 -11.97
CA ALA A 74 8.18 4.78 -10.89
C ALA A 74 8.26 3.35 -10.35
N THR A 75 8.10 3.18 -9.05
CA THR A 75 7.95 1.87 -8.39
C THR A 75 6.61 1.82 -7.69
N VAL A 76 5.83 0.78 -7.99
CA VAL A 76 4.63 0.43 -7.23
C VAL A 76 5.05 -0.32 -5.97
N LEU A 77 4.74 0.24 -4.81
CA LEU A 77 5.08 -0.35 -3.51
C LEU A 77 4.00 -1.32 -3.05
N LEU A 78 2.73 -0.90 -3.13
CA LEU A 78 1.59 -1.61 -2.60
C LEU A 78 0.37 -1.45 -3.51
N ILE A 79 -0.41 -2.53 -3.62
CA ILE A 79 -1.71 -2.61 -4.27
C ILE A 79 -2.65 -3.30 -3.29
N GLY A 80 -3.74 -2.64 -2.90
CA GLY A 80 -4.64 -3.22 -1.91
C GLY A 80 -5.89 -2.39 -1.68
N PRO A 81 -6.91 -2.97 -1.04
CA PRO A 81 -8.13 -2.25 -0.76
C PRO A 81 -7.93 -1.27 0.42
N HIS A 82 -8.66 -0.17 0.39
CA HIS A 82 -8.85 0.74 1.51
C HIS A 82 -10.21 0.47 2.14
N LEU A 83 -10.24 -0.48 3.08
CA LEU A 83 -11.44 -0.90 3.81
C LEU A 83 -11.49 -0.17 5.16
N GLY A 84 -11.83 1.12 5.13
CA GLY A 84 -12.15 1.91 6.34
C GLY A 84 -11.35 1.56 7.60
N ASP A 85 -12.06 1.06 8.62
CA ASP A 85 -11.56 0.71 9.95
C ASP A 85 -11.25 -0.80 10.13
N GLU A 86 -11.20 -1.61 9.06
CA GLU A 86 -10.79 -3.02 9.16
C GLU A 86 -9.25 -3.14 9.16
N PRO A 87 -8.63 -3.57 10.29
CA PRO A 87 -7.18 -3.74 10.36
C PRO A 87 -6.71 -4.93 9.50
N ASP A 88 -5.43 -4.95 9.15
CA ASP A 88 -4.72 -6.03 8.44
C ASP A 88 -4.99 -6.23 6.94
N VAL A 89 -6.12 -5.73 6.41
CA VAL A 89 -6.42 -5.80 4.96
C VAL A 89 -6.27 -4.42 4.28
N ASN A 90 -6.22 -3.35 5.07
CA ASN A 90 -6.12 -1.99 4.59
C ASN A 90 -4.71 -1.69 4.06
N VAL A 91 -4.64 -1.19 2.83
CA VAL A 91 -3.39 -0.75 2.19
C VAL A 91 -2.59 0.26 3.04
N TYR A 92 -3.29 1.10 3.82
CA TYR A 92 -2.60 2.07 4.67
C TYR A 92 -1.99 1.44 5.90
N ASP A 93 -2.62 0.45 6.51
CA ASP A 93 -2.04 -0.21 7.68
C ASP A 93 -0.73 -0.90 7.28
N GLN A 94 -0.72 -1.60 6.14
CA GLN A 94 0.50 -2.16 5.55
C GLN A 94 1.55 -1.09 5.26
N LEU A 95 1.14 0.07 4.72
CA LEU A 95 2.08 1.16 4.42
C LEU A 95 2.71 1.74 5.69
N TYR A 96 1.91 2.03 6.71
CA TYR A 96 2.38 2.64 7.96
C TYR A 96 3.24 1.67 8.77
N GLU A 97 2.86 0.39 8.82
CA GLU A 97 3.68 -0.68 9.39
C GLU A 97 5.03 -0.79 8.66
N LEU A 98 5.01 -0.80 7.32
CA LEU A 98 6.23 -0.86 6.52
C LEU A 98 7.13 0.35 6.75
N ALA A 99 6.54 1.55 6.87
CA ALA A 99 7.27 2.77 7.16
C ALA A 99 7.82 2.80 8.60
N GLY A 100 7.23 2.03 9.52
CA GLY A 100 7.61 1.99 10.93
C GLY A 100 7.10 3.20 11.72
N ILE A 101 6.03 3.85 11.23
CA ILE A 101 5.44 5.05 11.82
C ILE A 101 3.96 4.82 12.13
N PRO A 102 3.41 5.45 13.19
CA PRO A 102 2.01 5.27 13.54
C PRO A 102 1.10 5.86 12.47
N ARG A 103 -0.06 5.21 12.25
CA ARG A 103 -1.10 5.75 11.37
C ARG A 103 -1.63 7.06 11.97
N PRO A 104 -1.74 8.14 11.18
CA PRO A 104 -2.31 9.39 11.66
C PRO A 104 -3.79 9.20 12.00
N THR A 105 -4.20 9.75 13.15
CA THR A 105 -5.59 9.72 13.63
C THR A 105 -6.43 10.89 13.12
N THR A 106 -5.79 11.91 12.55
CA THR A 106 -6.43 13.12 12.03
C THR A 106 -6.50 13.14 10.51
N LYS A 107 -7.48 13.89 9.99
CA LYS A 107 -7.62 14.10 8.54
C LYS A 107 -6.43 14.91 8.04
N ARG A 108 -5.88 14.47 6.91
CA ARG A 108 -4.73 15.09 6.25
C ARG A 108 -5.12 15.75 4.93
N ALA A 109 -4.30 16.70 4.50
CA ALA A 109 -4.40 17.26 3.16
C ALA A 109 -4.10 16.18 2.12
N LYS A 110 -4.68 16.34 0.92
CA LYS A 110 -4.44 15.48 -0.24
C LYS A 110 -3.99 16.36 -1.41
N PRO A 111 -2.78 16.92 -1.36
CA PRO A 111 -2.25 17.70 -2.46
C PRO A 111 -2.03 16.82 -3.69
N SER A 112 -1.99 17.44 -4.87
CA SER A 112 -1.61 16.78 -6.12
C SER A 112 -0.31 15.98 -5.96
N CYS A 113 -0.19 14.86 -6.67
CA CYS A 113 1.06 14.11 -6.73
C CYS A 113 2.15 14.94 -7.41
N CYS A 114 1.86 15.48 -8.61
CA CYS A 114 2.78 16.40 -9.26
C CYS A 114 2.78 17.76 -8.57
N ASP A 115 3.94 18.39 -8.53
CA ASP A 115 4.08 19.81 -8.25
C ASP A 115 3.55 20.68 -9.41
N PRO A 116 3.50 22.02 -9.26
CA PRO A 116 3.07 22.91 -10.34
C PRO A 116 3.92 22.86 -11.61
N GLY A 117 5.13 22.31 -11.55
CA GLY A 117 6.02 22.09 -12.70
C GLY A 117 5.81 20.74 -13.40
N GLY A 118 4.87 19.92 -12.93
CA GLY A 118 4.61 18.58 -13.47
C GLY A 118 5.62 17.53 -13.01
N LEU A 119 6.35 17.78 -11.92
CA LEU A 119 7.35 16.87 -11.38
C LEU A 119 6.79 16.08 -10.18
N PRO A 120 7.13 14.78 -10.04
CA PRO A 120 6.75 14.00 -8.87
C PRO A 120 7.48 14.50 -7.61
N PRO A 121 7.07 14.04 -6.40
CA PRO A 121 7.82 14.30 -5.18
C PRO A 121 9.27 13.80 -5.27
N ASP A 122 10.18 14.49 -4.58
CA ASP A 122 11.61 14.17 -4.60
C ASP A 122 11.90 12.76 -4.08
N TRP A 123 12.94 12.13 -4.65
CA TRP A 123 13.46 10.86 -4.16
C TRP A 123 14.43 11.10 -3.00
N THR A 124 14.15 10.52 -1.84
CA THR A 124 14.96 10.67 -0.62
C THR A 124 15.54 9.33 -0.16
N PRO A 125 16.64 9.33 0.64
CA PRO A 125 17.18 8.10 1.21
C PRO A 125 16.17 7.31 2.05
N GLU A 126 15.30 8.00 2.80
CA GLU A 126 14.27 7.37 3.63
C GLU A 126 13.21 6.68 2.77
N LEU A 127 12.86 7.26 1.61
CA LEU A 127 11.97 6.66 0.64
C LEU A 127 12.62 5.45 -0.06
N GLU A 128 13.92 5.53 -0.35
CA GLU A 128 14.69 4.40 -0.89
C GLU A 128 14.68 3.22 0.09
N ASP A 129 14.96 3.46 1.36
CA ASP A 129 14.87 2.44 2.42
C ASP A 129 13.46 1.84 2.54
N LEU A 130 12.42 2.67 2.38
CA LEU A 130 11.04 2.19 2.35
C LEU A 130 10.76 1.26 1.17
N VAL A 131 11.23 1.61 -0.03
CA VAL A 131 11.11 0.76 -1.22
C VAL A 131 11.90 -0.55 -1.04
N ILE A 132 13.09 -0.50 -0.47
CA ILE A 132 13.89 -1.69 -0.15
C ILE A 132 13.17 -2.59 0.87
N ARG A 133 12.54 -2.00 1.89
CA ARG A 133 11.71 -2.75 2.86
C ARG A 133 10.52 -3.42 2.15
N ALA A 134 9.82 -2.70 1.27
CA ALA A 134 8.72 -3.27 0.48
C ALA A 134 9.18 -4.43 -0.40
N GLU A 135 10.39 -4.34 -0.97
CA GLU A 135 10.98 -5.38 -1.81
C GLU A 135 11.29 -6.66 -1.02
N LYS A 136 11.77 -6.48 0.21
CA LYS A 136 12.10 -7.58 1.13
C LYS A 136 10.87 -8.19 1.79
N LEU A 137 9.72 -7.52 1.74
CA LEU A 137 8.47 -8.01 2.31
C LEU A 137 7.96 -9.22 1.51
N ALA A 138 8.38 -10.42 1.94
CA ALA A 138 7.70 -11.64 1.57
C ALA A 138 6.32 -11.60 2.24
N ARG A 139 5.26 -11.64 1.42
CA ARG A 139 3.83 -11.63 1.79
C ARG A 139 3.58 -12.04 3.26
N PRO A 140 2.91 -11.22 4.10
CA PRO A 140 2.26 -11.74 5.29
C PRO A 140 1.27 -12.81 4.83
N ARG A 141 1.54 -14.08 5.17
CA ARG A 141 0.66 -15.19 4.77
C ARG A 141 -0.76 -14.82 5.16
N ARG A 142 -1.64 -14.66 4.16
CA ARG A 142 -3.10 -14.60 4.33
C ARG A 142 -3.53 -15.91 4.99
N GLY A 143 -3.46 -15.97 6.33
CA GLY A 143 -3.33 -17.26 7.00
C GLY A 143 -2.91 -17.23 8.47
N ARG A 144 -3.45 -16.31 9.27
CA ARG A 144 -3.87 -16.65 10.64
C ARG A 144 -5.25 -16.03 10.87
N ARG A 145 -6.29 -16.81 10.57
CA ARG A 145 -7.49 -16.74 11.40
C ARG A 145 -7.00 -16.99 12.82
N SER A 146 -7.12 -16.00 13.69
CA SER A 146 -7.14 -16.25 15.13
C SER A 146 -8.21 -17.33 15.34
N GLY A 147 -7.77 -18.57 15.54
CA GLY A 147 -8.65 -19.64 15.95
C GLY A 147 -9.28 -19.24 17.29
N PRO A 148 -10.51 -19.68 17.58
CA PRO A 148 -11.14 -19.36 18.85
C PRO A 148 -10.22 -19.80 19.99
N THR A 149 -9.96 -18.87 20.91
CA THR A 149 -9.25 -19.08 22.16
C THR A 149 -9.81 -20.35 22.82
N PRO A 150 -8.99 -21.35 23.18
CA PRO A 150 -9.50 -22.48 23.94
C PRO A 150 -9.96 -21.97 25.30
N THR A 151 -11.27 -21.97 25.52
CA THR A 151 -11.86 -21.81 26.85
C THR A 151 -11.30 -22.90 27.75
N VAL A 152 -10.43 -22.51 28.69
CA VAL A 152 -10.01 -23.34 29.81
C VAL A 152 -11.25 -23.62 30.65
N ARG A 153 -11.74 -24.86 30.63
CA ARG A 153 -12.76 -25.31 31.60
C ARG A 153 -12.06 -25.46 32.95
N PRO A 154 -12.59 -24.88 34.04
CA PRO A 154 -12.07 -25.16 35.37
C PRO A 154 -12.34 -26.63 35.73
N ALA A 155 -11.32 -27.31 36.23
CA ALA A 155 -11.44 -28.64 36.81
C ALA A 155 -12.29 -28.56 38.09
N SER A 156 -13.51 -29.07 38.02
CA SER A 156 -14.32 -29.37 39.19
C SER A 156 -13.69 -30.54 39.94
N TYR A 157 -13.07 -30.27 41.07
CA TYR A 157 -12.75 -31.27 42.08
C TYR A 157 -14.07 -31.73 42.73
N GLY A 158 -14.47 -32.96 42.42
CA GLY A 158 -15.58 -33.65 43.06
C GLY A 158 -15.04 -34.76 43.97
N TRP A 159 -15.17 -34.52 45.27
CA TRP A 159 -15.09 -35.52 46.34
C TRP A 159 -15.98 -36.73 46.06
N ASN A 160 -15.55 -37.91 46.51
CA ASN A 160 -16.43 -39.07 46.69
C ASN A 160 -16.18 -39.65 48.11
N PRO A 161 -17.23 -39.97 48.88
CA PRO A 161 -17.13 -40.45 50.26
C PRO A 161 -16.58 -41.88 50.38
#